data_AF-A0A672S294-F1
#
_entry.id   AF-A0A672S294-F1
#
_cell.length_a   1.000
_cell.length_b   1.000
_cell.length_c   1.000
_cell.angle_alpha   90.00
_cell.angle_beta   90.00
_cell.angle_gamma   90.00
#
_symmetry.space_group_name_H-M   'P 1'
#
loop_
_entity.id
_entity.type
_entity.pdbx_description
1 polymer ?
#
loop_
_entity_poly.entity_id
_entity_poly.type
_entity_poly.pdbx_seq_one_letter_code
_entity_poly.pdbx_strand_id
1 'polypeptide(L)'
;PPEPYTKELSSISGISMSPSRQNSHHSVHSTMALPKTSYSGLSAFCTEENISQCIAYINQVHYKAVPVLNLLYEVLQLQRRAQRALHELETQQLMNGSDLEHLQHSNCRLKDQLEHTRRENSGLHEGERQLQLKIKTLHNCLKSEKEEVQKLQSIISSRASQYNHDTKRKERDCTKLKERLNQLLMDKRDKKLSIEISNYVGRSDGKRGLWKTSKMEARHEGEMYRALLSDYETRQRSLMMENSELKKVLQHMKKDMIAILSPKKPCVQPEPADDSLEQAGSEGEEETGDCSRDSLEQSCEQAREQLINSIRLQWRKLKSHMERLDSQASLVACQEREGDEMMSRKEHEVEMQRMRLELQQCKEFIHMQQQLLQQQLSSPCDDETAALLNDCYTLEEKERLKEEWRLFSEQKRNFERERKNFTEAAIRLGHERKAFEEDRAAWLKTQFLNMTPFVDRKRPALSEPHSALAASTEPEAKLQSTPPLVTYSVFSMPKAAPVKMPSTADLYRTLHLIPESRYSHGPQIILNNGNSVILLKPKHLQSGYEDRKLNF
;
A
#
# COMPACT_ATOMS: atom_id res chain seq x y z
N PRO A 1 25.45 -31.57 27.22
CA PRO A 1 25.71 -32.18 25.89
C PRO A 1 25.05 -31.36 24.77
N PRO A 2 25.79 -30.44 24.12
CA PRO A 2 25.33 -29.80 22.90
C PRO A 2 25.94 -30.54 21.69
N GLU A 3 25.10 -31.03 20.79
CA GLU A 3 25.56 -31.47 19.47
C GLU A 3 25.48 -30.32 18.45
N PRO A 4 26.43 -30.28 17.48
CA PRO A 4 26.58 -29.20 16.53
C PRO A 4 26.11 -29.59 15.12
N TYR A 5 25.19 -28.84 14.53
CA TYR A 5 24.94 -28.91 13.08
C TYR A 5 24.68 -27.51 12.51
N THR A 6 25.77 -26.79 12.24
CA THR A 6 25.81 -25.71 11.25
C THR A 6 27.03 -25.95 10.37
N LYS A 7 26.84 -26.72 9.29
CA LYS A 7 27.85 -26.95 8.27
C LYS A 7 27.54 -26.03 7.08
N GLU A 8 28.33 -24.97 7.01
CA GLU A 8 28.86 -24.31 5.81
C GLU A 8 28.01 -24.34 4.52
N LEU A 9 27.39 -23.22 4.21
CA LEU A 9 27.10 -22.79 2.82
C LEU A 9 27.64 -21.37 2.63
N SER A 10 28.96 -21.25 2.72
CA SER A 10 29.68 -20.01 2.44
C SER A 10 31.00 -20.36 1.76
N SER A 11 30.94 -20.83 0.51
CA SER A 11 32.12 -21.05 -0.34
C SER A 11 31.73 -21.13 -1.82
N ILE A 12 31.34 -20.00 -2.41
CA ILE A 12 31.59 -19.74 -3.84
C ILE A 12 32.14 -18.30 -3.95
N SER A 13 33.29 -18.09 -3.33
CA SER A 13 34.12 -16.89 -3.50
C SER A 13 35.46 -17.38 -4.01
N GLY A 14 35.58 -17.56 -5.32
CA GLY A 14 36.78 -18.17 -5.90
C GLY A 14 36.74 -18.39 -7.40
N ILE A 15 36.25 -17.42 -8.17
CA ILE A 15 36.64 -17.33 -9.59
C ILE A 15 37.36 -16.00 -9.75
N SER A 16 38.67 -16.09 -9.63
CA SER A 16 39.65 -15.08 -10.01
C SER A 16 39.39 -14.69 -11.46
N MET A 17 38.71 -13.56 -11.67
CA MET A 17 38.73 -12.86 -12.95
C MET A 17 40.13 -12.25 -13.12
N SER A 18 40.87 -12.78 -14.09
CA SER A 18 42.14 -12.18 -14.53
C SER A 18 41.89 -10.72 -14.94
N PRO A 19 42.83 -9.80 -14.66
CA PRO A 19 42.64 -8.41 -15.05
C PRO A 19 42.70 -8.32 -16.58
N SER A 20 41.55 -8.09 -17.20
CA SER A 20 41.48 -7.65 -18.59
C SER A 20 42.26 -6.36 -18.72
N ARG A 21 43.44 -6.47 -19.35
CA ARG A 21 44.22 -5.33 -19.78
C ARG A 21 43.32 -4.39 -20.57
N GLN A 22 43.31 -3.13 -20.16
CA GLN A 22 42.82 -2.00 -20.93
C GLN A 22 43.34 -2.12 -22.36
N ASN A 23 42.49 -2.50 -23.30
CA ASN A 23 42.77 -2.28 -24.71
C ASN A 23 42.12 -0.93 -25.04
N SER A 24 42.94 0.11 -24.84
CA SER A 24 42.69 1.46 -25.30
C SER A 24 42.21 1.41 -26.75
N HIS A 25 41.13 2.14 -27.00
CA HIS A 25 40.66 2.51 -28.31
C HIS A 25 41.80 3.18 -29.10
N HIS A 26 42.45 2.43 -29.97
CA HIS A 26 42.99 2.98 -31.19
C HIS A 26 42.11 2.48 -32.32
N SER A 27 41.34 3.42 -32.87
CA SER A 27 40.85 3.37 -34.24
C SER A 27 42.04 3.01 -35.13
N VAL A 28 42.11 1.75 -35.53
CA VAL A 28 42.92 1.33 -36.66
C VAL A 28 41.90 1.02 -37.72
N HIS A 29 41.69 1.99 -38.61
CA HIS A 29 41.39 1.66 -39.99
C HIS A 29 42.38 0.57 -40.40
N SER A 30 41.95 -0.68 -40.32
CA SER A 30 42.72 -1.83 -40.78
C SER A 30 42.60 -1.83 -42.29
N THR A 31 43.29 -0.85 -42.89
CA THR A 31 43.97 -1.07 -44.15
C THR A 31 44.81 -2.30 -43.87
N MET A 32 44.31 -3.48 -44.28
CA MET A 32 45.15 -4.62 -44.52
C MET A 32 46.18 -4.13 -45.53
N ALA A 33 47.28 -3.58 -45.02
CA ALA A 33 48.54 -3.60 -45.72
C ALA A 33 48.69 -5.08 -46.03
N LEU A 34 48.46 -5.43 -47.31
CA LEU A 34 48.99 -6.65 -47.88
C LEU A 34 50.36 -6.85 -47.26
N PRO A 35 50.72 -8.08 -46.88
CA PRO A 35 52.08 -8.31 -46.43
C PRO A 35 52.97 -7.65 -47.49
N LYS A 36 53.83 -6.71 -47.05
CA LYS A 36 54.98 -6.27 -47.82
C LYS A 36 55.90 -7.49 -47.93
N THR A 37 55.42 -8.58 -48.52
CA THR A 37 56.22 -9.45 -49.35
C THR A 37 56.63 -8.55 -50.50
N SER A 38 57.75 -7.86 -50.32
CA SER A 38 58.83 -7.82 -51.28
C SER A 38 58.45 -8.22 -52.72
N TYR A 39 57.52 -7.50 -53.37
CA TYR A 39 57.58 -7.28 -54.82
C TYR A 39 58.62 -6.18 -55.06
N SER A 40 59.80 -6.40 -54.49
CA SER A 40 61.05 -5.70 -54.71
C SER A 40 62.08 -6.82 -54.74
N GLY A 41 62.15 -7.48 -55.89
CA GLY A 41 62.85 -8.75 -56.03
C GLY A 41 62.25 -9.72 -57.03
N LEU A 42 61.62 -9.25 -58.12
CA LEU A 42 61.82 -9.98 -59.37
C LEU A 42 63.31 -9.80 -59.68
N SER A 43 64.18 -10.71 -59.21
CA SER A 43 65.52 -10.78 -59.77
C SER A 43 65.30 -10.96 -61.27
N ALA A 44 65.76 -9.98 -62.05
CA ALA A 44 65.58 -10.04 -63.49
C ALA A 44 66.15 -11.38 -63.98
N PHE A 45 65.38 -12.13 -64.77
CA PHE A 45 65.80 -13.43 -65.33
C PHE A 45 67.18 -13.33 -66.01
N CYS A 46 67.45 -12.17 -66.61
CA CYS A 46 68.74 -11.77 -67.14
C CYS A 46 69.30 -10.63 -66.27
N THR A 47 70.40 -10.87 -65.58
CA THR A 47 71.21 -9.87 -64.87
C THR A 47 72.53 -9.67 -65.63
N GLU A 48 73.22 -8.57 -65.35
CA GLU A 48 74.50 -8.26 -66.00
C GLU A 48 75.55 -9.38 -65.83
N GLU A 49 75.42 -10.17 -64.76
CA GLU A 49 76.32 -11.28 -64.41
C GLU A 49 76.01 -12.59 -65.17
N ASN A 50 74.77 -12.81 -65.61
CA ASN A 50 74.35 -14.09 -66.22
C ASN A 50 74.01 -14.00 -67.72
N ILE A 51 74.04 -12.80 -68.30
CA ILE A 51 73.61 -12.54 -69.68
C ILE A 51 74.34 -13.41 -70.72
N SER A 52 75.64 -13.64 -70.52
CA SER A 52 76.46 -14.50 -71.39
C SER A 52 76.00 -15.96 -71.38
N GLN A 53 75.60 -16.46 -70.20
CA GLN A 53 75.08 -17.82 -70.03
C GLN A 53 73.66 -17.95 -70.60
N CYS A 54 72.83 -16.93 -70.41
CA CYS A 54 71.49 -16.85 -71.00
C CYS A 54 71.56 -16.86 -72.54
N ILE A 55 72.46 -16.08 -73.15
CA ILE A 55 72.68 -16.05 -74.60
C ILE A 55 73.19 -17.41 -75.11
N ALA A 56 74.15 -18.02 -74.42
CA ALA A 56 74.67 -19.34 -74.79
C ALA A 56 73.57 -20.42 -74.74
N TYR A 57 72.74 -20.41 -73.71
CA TYR A 57 71.59 -21.31 -73.58
C TYR A 57 70.58 -21.10 -74.71
N ILE A 58 70.16 -19.86 -74.97
CA ILE A 58 69.21 -19.51 -76.03
C ILE A 58 69.71 -19.94 -77.41
N ASN A 59 71.00 -19.75 -77.69
CA ASN A 59 71.62 -20.17 -78.95
C ASN A 59 71.64 -21.70 -79.10
N GLN A 60 71.77 -22.46 -78.00
CA GLN A 60 71.73 -23.92 -78.03
C GLN A 60 70.33 -24.47 -78.33
N VAL A 61 69.27 -23.76 -77.93
CA VAL A 61 67.87 -24.15 -78.20
C VAL A 61 67.36 -23.63 -79.56
N HIS A 62 67.86 -22.49 -80.05
CA HIS A 62 67.36 -21.81 -81.26
C HIS A 62 67.46 -22.61 -82.56
N TYR A 63 68.46 -23.50 -82.71
CA TYR A 63 68.64 -24.29 -83.94
C TYR A 63 67.65 -25.45 -84.07
N LYS A 64 66.77 -25.67 -83.07
CA LYS A 64 65.77 -26.74 -83.08
C LYS A 64 64.40 -26.20 -82.64
N ALA A 65 63.53 -25.92 -83.60
CA ALA A 65 62.21 -25.35 -83.36
C ALA A 65 61.30 -26.20 -82.44
N VAL A 66 61.41 -27.54 -82.53
CA VAL A 66 60.55 -28.47 -81.78
C VAL A 66 60.79 -28.41 -80.25
N PRO A 67 62.05 -28.50 -79.73
CA PRO A 67 62.34 -28.27 -78.32
C PRO A 67 61.88 -26.92 -77.78
N VAL A 68 62.00 -25.84 -78.56
CA VAL A 68 61.54 -24.50 -78.16
C VAL A 68 60.01 -24.46 -78.02
N LEU A 69 59.29 -25.02 -79.00
CA LEU A 69 57.82 -25.11 -78.96
C LEU A 69 57.33 -25.95 -77.76
N ASN A 70 57.99 -27.08 -77.47
CA ASN A 70 57.65 -27.90 -76.32
C ASN A 70 57.94 -27.18 -75.00
N LEU A 71 59.06 -26.47 -74.88
CA LEU A 71 59.38 -25.67 -73.70
C LEU A 71 58.36 -24.53 -73.50
N LEU A 72 57.99 -23.83 -74.58
CA LEU A 72 56.97 -22.79 -74.54
C LEU A 72 55.61 -23.36 -74.11
N TYR A 73 55.24 -24.54 -74.61
CA TYR A 73 54.03 -25.24 -74.21
C TYR A 73 54.04 -25.61 -72.72
N GLU A 74 55.15 -26.14 -72.19
CA GLU A 74 55.29 -26.44 -70.76
C GLU A 74 55.20 -25.18 -69.89
N VAL A 75 55.82 -24.07 -70.31
CA VAL A 75 55.72 -22.78 -69.59
C VAL A 75 54.28 -22.27 -69.59
N LEU A 76 53.59 -22.33 -70.73
CA LEU A 76 52.18 -21.95 -70.83
C LEU A 76 51.28 -22.83 -69.97
N GLN A 77 51.54 -24.14 -69.93
CA GLN A 77 50.81 -25.07 -69.05
C GLN A 77 51.07 -24.79 -67.58
N LEU A 78 52.33 -24.51 -67.21
CA LEU A 78 52.70 -24.14 -65.85
C LEU A 78 52.02 -22.83 -65.43
N GLN A 79 52.05 -21.81 -66.28
CA GLN A 79 51.37 -20.53 -66.03
C GLN A 79 49.86 -20.72 -65.88
N ARG A 80 49.22 -21.53 -66.72
CA ARG A 80 47.79 -21.81 -66.64
C ARG A 80 47.41 -22.59 -65.38
N ARG A 81 48.28 -23.48 -64.87
CA ARG A 81 48.08 -24.18 -63.58
C ARG A 81 48.25 -23.21 -62.41
N ALA A 82 49.29 -22.38 -62.43
CA ALA A 82 49.55 -21.38 -61.40
C ALA A 82 48.41 -20.36 -61.30
N GLN A 83 47.89 -19.88 -62.45
CA GLN A 83 46.73 -18.99 -62.49
C GLN A 83 45.47 -19.62 -61.90
N ARG A 84 45.21 -20.91 -62.18
CA ARG A 84 44.08 -21.63 -61.57
C ARG A 84 44.22 -21.73 -60.05
N ALA A 85 45.41 -22.11 -59.57
CA ALA A 85 45.69 -22.20 -58.14
C ALA A 85 45.56 -20.84 -57.43
N LEU A 86 46.02 -19.75 -58.06
CA LEU A 86 45.84 -18.39 -57.54
C LEU A 86 44.36 -18.02 -57.45
N HIS A 87 43.58 -18.30 -58.50
CA HIS A 87 42.16 -18.01 -58.49
C HIS A 87 41.41 -18.83 -57.42
N GLU A 88 41.75 -20.11 -57.26
CA GLU A 88 41.23 -20.96 -56.18
C GLU A 88 41.56 -20.36 -54.81
N LEU A 89 42.80 -19.89 -54.61
CA LEU A 89 43.21 -19.25 -53.35
C LEU A 89 42.46 -17.93 -53.08
N GLU A 90 42.26 -17.10 -54.10
CA GLU A 90 41.48 -15.86 -54.01
C GLU A 90 40.01 -16.14 -53.63
N THR A 91 39.40 -17.15 -54.26
CA THR A 91 38.02 -17.55 -53.92
C THR A 91 37.93 -18.08 -52.48
N GLN A 92 38.89 -18.91 -52.05
CA GLN A 92 38.94 -19.41 -50.68
C GLN A 92 39.15 -18.26 -49.68
N GLN A 93 39.97 -17.27 -50.02
CA GLN A 93 40.19 -16.09 -49.18
C GLN A 93 38.89 -15.29 -49.01
N LEU A 94 38.09 -15.14 -50.07
CA LEU A 94 36.80 -14.45 -50.01
C LEU A 94 35.79 -15.20 -49.13
N MET A 95 35.71 -16.53 -49.27
CA MET A 95 34.86 -17.38 -48.43
C MET A 95 35.27 -17.29 -46.95
N ASN A 96 36.57 -17.42 -46.65
CA ASN A 96 37.09 -17.31 -45.29
C ASN A 96 36.83 -15.92 -44.68
N GLY A 97 36.86 -14.86 -45.50
CA GLY A 97 36.49 -13.50 -45.09
C GLY A 97 35.03 -13.41 -44.65
N SER A 98 34.11 -13.93 -45.47
CA SER A 98 32.68 -13.99 -45.14
C SER A 98 32.42 -14.80 -43.86
N ASP A 99 33.05 -15.96 -43.71
CA ASP A 99 32.91 -16.81 -42.52
C ASP A 99 33.41 -16.10 -41.25
N LEU A 100 34.54 -15.39 -41.34
CA LEU A 100 35.07 -14.61 -40.23
C LEU A 100 34.12 -13.47 -39.84
N GLU A 101 33.56 -12.76 -40.82
CA GLU A 101 32.57 -11.70 -40.56
C GLU A 101 31.31 -12.27 -39.89
N HIS A 102 30.78 -13.40 -40.37
CA HIS A 102 29.64 -14.06 -39.75
C HIS A 102 29.93 -14.47 -38.31
N LEU A 103 31.12 -15.04 -38.05
CA LEU A 103 31.54 -15.42 -36.71
C LEU A 103 31.68 -14.20 -35.80
N GLN A 104 32.24 -13.10 -36.30
CA GLN A 104 32.35 -11.85 -35.56
C GLN A 104 30.98 -11.27 -35.20
N HIS A 105 30.04 -11.20 -36.14
CA HIS A 105 28.67 -10.73 -35.88
C HIS A 105 27.97 -11.62 -34.84
N SER A 106 28.06 -12.94 -34.97
CA SER A 106 27.52 -13.89 -33.99
C SER A 106 28.14 -13.68 -32.60
N ASN A 107 29.46 -13.50 -32.54
CA ASN A 107 30.17 -13.28 -31.29
C ASN A 107 29.77 -11.96 -30.60
N CYS A 108 29.60 -10.87 -31.37
CA CYS A 108 29.10 -9.61 -30.85
C CYS A 108 27.69 -9.76 -30.28
N ARG A 109 26.77 -10.40 -31.02
CA ARG A 109 25.41 -10.65 -30.55
C ARG A 109 25.37 -11.46 -29.24
N LEU A 110 26.17 -12.52 -29.16
CA LEU A 110 26.26 -13.35 -27.94
C LEU A 110 26.85 -12.58 -26.75
N LYS A 111 27.82 -11.68 -26.99
CA LYS A 111 28.36 -10.80 -25.96
C LYS A 111 27.29 -9.84 -25.42
N ASP A 112 26.53 -9.21 -26.30
CA ASP A 112 25.46 -8.29 -25.90
C ASP A 112 24.39 -9.01 -25.06
N GLN A 113 24.01 -10.23 -25.45
CA GLN A 113 23.09 -11.09 -24.68
C GLN A 113 23.67 -11.48 -23.31
N LEU A 114 24.96 -11.82 -23.25
CA LEU A 114 25.63 -12.14 -21.99
C LEU A 114 25.70 -10.92 -21.05
N GLU A 115 26.01 -9.74 -21.58
CA GLU A 115 25.99 -8.51 -20.78
C GLU A 115 24.59 -8.14 -20.32
N HIS A 116 23.58 -8.36 -21.15
CA HIS A 116 22.19 -8.12 -20.80
C HIS A 116 21.73 -9.02 -19.66
N THR A 117 21.90 -10.33 -19.79
CA THR A 117 21.56 -11.31 -18.75
C THR A 117 22.36 -11.09 -17.47
N ARG A 118 23.63 -10.64 -17.57
CA ARG A 118 24.43 -10.26 -16.40
C ARG A 118 23.87 -9.06 -15.66
N ARG A 119 23.35 -8.05 -16.38
CA ARG A 119 22.70 -6.88 -15.80
C ARG A 119 21.39 -7.27 -15.10
N GLU A 120 20.57 -8.10 -15.73
CA GLU A 120 19.33 -8.62 -15.16
C GLU A 120 19.58 -9.44 -13.89
N ASN A 121 20.54 -10.36 -13.93
CA ASN A 121 20.91 -11.17 -12.76
C ASN A 121 21.39 -10.30 -11.59
N SER A 122 22.16 -9.25 -11.87
CA SER A 122 22.58 -8.28 -10.85
C SER A 122 21.38 -7.55 -10.23
N GLY A 123 20.37 -7.18 -11.04
CA GLY A 123 19.13 -6.59 -10.55
C GLY A 123 18.30 -7.56 -9.69
N LEU A 124 18.18 -8.82 -10.11
CA LEU A 124 17.50 -9.86 -9.34
C LEU A 124 18.20 -10.12 -8.00
N HIS A 125 19.53 -10.18 -7.98
CA HIS A 125 20.29 -10.40 -6.76
C HIS A 125 20.14 -9.25 -5.75
N GLU A 126 20.09 -8.00 -6.22
CA GLU A 126 19.79 -6.85 -5.36
C GLU A 126 18.34 -6.89 -4.83
N GLY A 127 17.37 -7.29 -5.65
CA GLY A 127 15.99 -7.52 -5.22
C GLY A 127 15.88 -8.61 -4.15
N GLU A 128 16.59 -9.72 -4.33
CA GLU A 128 16.68 -10.80 -3.35
C GLU A 128 17.27 -10.28 -2.03
N ARG A 129 18.37 -9.52 -2.07
CA ARG A 129 19.00 -8.92 -0.89
C ARG A 129 18.03 -8.04 -0.12
N GLN A 130 17.23 -7.21 -0.80
CA GLN A 130 16.23 -6.34 -0.18
C GLN A 130 15.11 -7.15 0.49
N LEU A 131 14.61 -8.19 -0.17
CA LEU A 131 13.60 -9.08 0.39
C LEU A 131 14.14 -9.83 1.62
N GLN A 132 15.38 -10.33 1.57
CA GLN A 132 16.02 -10.98 2.72
C GLN A 132 16.15 -10.02 3.91
N LEU A 133 16.50 -8.75 3.68
CA LEU A 133 16.53 -7.73 4.73
C LEU A 133 15.14 -7.48 5.31
N LYS A 134 14.11 -7.37 4.47
CA LYS A 134 12.71 -7.18 4.91
C LYS A 134 12.24 -8.37 5.76
N ILE A 135 12.54 -9.60 5.35
CA ILE A 135 12.23 -10.82 6.12
C ILE A 135 12.91 -10.78 7.49
N LYS A 136 14.21 -10.41 7.55
CA LYS A 136 14.95 -10.30 8.82
C LYS A 136 14.32 -9.25 9.75
N THR A 137 13.94 -8.09 9.23
CA THR A 137 13.28 -7.04 10.01
C THR A 137 11.92 -7.52 10.55
N LEU A 138 11.09 -8.12 9.70
CA LEU A 138 9.79 -8.64 10.12
C LEU A 138 9.93 -9.77 11.15
N HIS A 139 10.94 -10.64 11.00
CA HIS A 139 11.22 -11.68 11.97
C HIS A 139 11.58 -11.10 13.35
N ASN A 140 12.38 -10.02 13.39
CA ASN A 140 12.72 -9.33 14.63
C ASN A 140 11.50 -8.68 15.29
N CYS A 141 10.64 -8.02 14.50
CA CYS A 141 9.38 -7.47 15.01
C CYS A 141 8.46 -8.57 15.56
N LEU A 142 8.31 -9.68 14.84
CA LEU A 142 7.52 -10.81 15.33
C LEU A 142 8.07 -11.37 16.64
N LYS A 143 9.40 -11.40 16.79
CA LYS A 143 10.05 -11.84 18.01
C LYS A 143 9.76 -10.89 19.18
N SER A 144 9.87 -9.58 18.99
CA SER A 144 9.55 -8.60 20.05
C SER A 144 8.07 -8.67 20.46
N GLU A 145 7.15 -8.76 19.49
CA GLU A 145 5.71 -8.91 19.78
C GLU A 145 5.41 -10.19 20.58
N LYS A 146 6.08 -11.31 20.26
CA LYS A 146 5.95 -12.55 21.04
C LYS A 146 6.42 -12.38 22.49
N GLU A 147 7.53 -11.69 22.71
CA GLU A 147 8.07 -11.41 24.04
C GLU A 147 7.11 -10.49 24.83
N GLU A 148 6.51 -9.49 24.18
CA GLU A 148 5.50 -8.62 24.79
C GLU A 148 4.23 -9.37 25.18
N VAL A 149 3.69 -10.21 24.27
CA VAL A 149 2.53 -11.06 24.56
C VAL A 149 2.83 -11.99 25.74
N GLN A 150 4.02 -12.61 25.78
CA GLN A 150 4.42 -13.47 26.89
C GLN A 150 4.49 -12.70 28.21
N LYS A 151 5.03 -11.47 28.19
CA LYS A 151 5.08 -10.59 29.35
C LYS A 151 3.66 -10.22 29.84
N LEU A 152 2.77 -9.84 28.92
CA LEU A 152 1.37 -9.52 29.25
C LEU A 152 0.63 -10.75 29.80
N GLN A 153 0.85 -11.93 29.24
CA GLN A 153 0.27 -13.18 29.74
C GLN A 153 0.72 -13.49 31.19
N SER A 154 1.99 -13.22 31.50
CA SER A 154 2.52 -13.34 32.88
C SER A 154 1.85 -12.33 33.83
N ILE A 155 1.67 -11.08 33.40
CA ILE A 155 0.95 -10.05 34.17
C ILE A 155 -0.51 -10.44 34.41
N ILE A 156 -1.23 -10.93 33.39
CA ILE A 156 -2.61 -11.39 33.53
C ILE A 156 -2.70 -12.56 34.52
N SER A 157 -1.80 -13.55 34.40
CA SER A 157 -1.78 -14.73 35.27
C SER A 157 -1.48 -14.37 36.73
N SER A 158 -0.49 -13.52 36.96
CA SER A 158 -0.17 -12.99 38.30
C SER A 158 -1.31 -12.18 38.90
N ARG A 159 -1.97 -11.33 38.10
CA ARG A 159 -3.13 -10.54 38.53
C ARG A 159 -4.34 -11.42 38.86
N ALA A 160 -4.60 -12.48 38.07
CA ALA A 160 -5.64 -13.45 38.37
C ALA A 160 -5.38 -14.18 39.70
N SER A 161 -4.13 -14.57 39.97
CA SER A 161 -3.73 -15.15 41.26
C SER A 161 -3.96 -14.16 42.43
N GLN A 162 -3.58 -12.90 42.25
CA GLN A 162 -3.79 -11.85 43.25
C GLN A 162 -5.29 -11.62 43.54
N TYR A 163 -6.12 -11.54 42.50
CA TYR A 163 -7.58 -11.40 42.68
C TYR A 163 -8.19 -12.61 43.38
N ASN A 164 -7.76 -13.83 43.07
CA ASN A 164 -8.22 -15.02 43.77
C ASN A 164 -7.84 -14.99 45.25
N HIS A 165 -6.62 -14.58 45.58
CA HIS A 165 -6.19 -14.44 46.97
C HIS A 165 -7.02 -13.38 47.72
N ASP A 166 -7.23 -12.21 47.14
CA ASP A 166 -8.02 -11.14 47.74
C ASP A 166 -9.50 -11.49 47.87
N THR A 167 -10.07 -12.18 46.88
CA THR A 167 -11.44 -12.70 46.94
C THR A 167 -11.59 -13.68 48.10
N LYS A 168 -10.69 -14.68 48.22
CA LYS A 168 -10.68 -15.61 49.36
C LYS A 168 -10.47 -14.91 50.70
N ARG A 169 -9.68 -13.83 50.76
CA ARG A 169 -9.53 -13.02 51.98
C ARG A 169 -10.85 -12.35 52.35
N LYS A 170 -11.52 -11.70 51.39
CA LYS A 170 -12.82 -11.05 51.59
C LYS A 170 -13.92 -12.04 51.95
N GLU A 171 -13.94 -13.24 51.37
CA GLU A 171 -14.85 -14.31 51.75
C GLU A 171 -14.68 -14.70 53.21
N ARG A 172 -13.43 -14.90 53.67
CA ARG A 172 -13.15 -15.20 55.09
C ARG A 172 -13.55 -14.08 56.04
N ASP A 173 -13.40 -12.83 55.64
CA ASP A 173 -13.86 -11.69 56.45
C ASP A 173 -15.39 -11.62 56.49
N CYS A 174 -16.06 -11.93 55.36
CA CYS A 174 -17.52 -12.01 55.28
C CYS A 174 -18.07 -13.16 56.12
N THR A 175 -17.45 -14.34 56.12
CA THR A 175 -17.87 -15.46 56.98
C THR A 175 -17.75 -15.09 58.46
N LYS A 176 -16.62 -14.50 58.89
CA LYS A 176 -16.46 -14.00 60.26
C LYS A 176 -17.51 -12.96 60.65
N LEU A 177 -17.85 -12.04 59.74
CA LEU A 177 -18.91 -11.05 59.98
C LEU A 177 -20.29 -11.70 60.07
N LYS A 178 -20.58 -12.68 59.22
CA LYS A 178 -21.81 -13.48 59.29
C LYS A 178 -21.91 -14.25 60.61
N GLU A 179 -20.83 -14.88 61.05
CA GLU A 179 -20.75 -15.58 62.35
C GLU A 179 -21.02 -14.61 63.52
N ARG A 180 -20.39 -13.44 63.53
CA ARG A 180 -20.65 -12.39 64.55
C ARG A 180 -22.09 -11.90 64.53
N LEU A 181 -22.67 -11.68 63.34
CA LEU A 181 -24.07 -11.30 63.21
C LEU A 181 -25.00 -12.40 63.75
N ASN A 182 -24.74 -13.65 63.38
CA ASN A 182 -25.51 -14.80 63.87
C ASN A 182 -25.39 -14.93 65.39
N GLN A 183 -24.20 -14.76 65.97
CA GLN A 183 -24.00 -14.73 67.42
C GLN A 183 -24.84 -13.63 68.06
N LEU A 184 -24.80 -12.39 67.54
CA LEU A 184 -25.62 -11.28 68.05
C LEU A 184 -27.13 -11.55 67.92
N LEU A 185 -27.57 -12.22 66.85
CA LEU A 185 -28.97 -12.59 66.66
C LEU A 185 -29.40 -13.71 67.62
N MET A 186 -28.52 -14.67 67.93
CA MET A 186 -28.75 -15.70 68.93
C MET A 186 -28.79 -15.11 70.35
N ASP A 187 -27.81 -14.29 70.71
CA ASP A 187 -27.75 -13.59 72.00
C ASP A 187 -28.99 -12.71 72.23
N LYS A 188 -29.60 -12.16 71.17
CA LYS A 188 -30.86 -11.39 71.25
C LYS A 188 -32.11 -12.26 71.40
N ARG A 189 -32.10 -13.52 70.93
CA ARG A 189 -33.21 -14.46 71.16
C ARG A 189 -33.22 -14.98 72.60
N ASP A 190 -32.05 -15.14 73.20
CA ASP A 190 -31.93 -15.52 74.62
C ASP A 190 -32.23 -14.34 75.57
N LYS A 191 -32.08 -13.09 75.09
CA LYS A 191 -32.44 -11.85 75.80
C LYS A 191 -33.82 -11.30 75.43
N LYS A 192 -34.83 -12.16 75.25
CA LYS A 192 -36.23 -11.74 75.03
C LYS A 192 -36.87 -11.13 76.29
N LEU A 193 -36.22 -10.19 76.97
CA LEU A 193 -36.79 -9.30 77.99
C LEU A 193 -35.84 -8.11 78.19
N SER A 194 -35.87 -7.14 77.27
CA SER A 194 -35.65 -5.69 77.49
C SER A 194 -35.16 -5.05 76.20
N ILE A 195 -36.04 -4.27 75.57
CA ILE A 195 -35.65 -3.31 74.54
C ILE A 195 -35.17 -2.07 75.29
N GLU A 196 -33.86 -1.95 75.46
CA GLU A 196 -33.25 -0.69 75.87
C GLU A 196 -32.53 -0.11 74.66
N ILE A 197 -33.18 0.86 74.01
CA ILE A 197 -32.56 1.67 72.96
C ILE A 197 -31.64 2.65 73.67
N SER A 198 -30.40 2.23 73.89
CA SER A 198 -29.37 3.10 74.43
C SER A 198 -28.21 3.21 73.46
N ASN A 199 -27.89 4.47 73.13
CA ASN A 199 -26.88 4.97 72.20
C ASN A 199 -27.33 5.19 70.76
N TYR A 200 -27.96 6.35 70.53
CA TYR A 200 -27.70 7.11 69.31
C TYR A 200 -26.19 7.40 69.26
N VAL A 201 -25.44 6.69 68.41
CA VAL A 201 -24.08 7.10 68.04
C VAL A 201 -24.20 8.26 67.05
N GLY A 202 -24.53 9.44 67.57
CA GLY A 202 -24.22 10.70 66.94
C GLY A 202 -22.72 10.91 67.05
N ARG A 203 -21.97 10.71 65.95
CA ARG A 203 -20.57 11.14 65.90
C ARG A 203 -20.55 12.67 65.97
N SER A 204 -19.80 13.23 66.92
CA SER A 204 -19.64 14.68 67.14
C SER A 204 -18.95 15.44 66.00
N ASP A 205 -18.46 14.74 64.96
CA ASP A 205 -17.81 15.34 63.78
C ASP A 205 -18.74 15.40 62.54
N GLY A 206 -19.96 14.84 62.58
CA GLY A 206 -20.92 14.95 61.45
C GLY A 206 -20.49 14.33 60.11
N LYS A 207 -19.25 13.85 59.98
CA LYS A 207 -18.71 13.26 58.75
C LYS A 207 -18.80 11.73 58.81
N ARG A 208 -19.61 11.21 57.89
CA ARG A 208 -19.74 9.78 57.62
C ARG A 208 -18.48 9.31 56.88
N GLY A 209 -17.84 8.24 57.36
CA GLY A 209 -16.76 7.59 56.60
C GLY A 209 -17.29 7.16 55.23
N LEU A 210 -16.67 7.67 54.17
CA LEU A 210 -17.13 7.50 52.80
C LEU A 210 -16.73 6.09 52.32
N TRP A 211 -17.63 5.12 52.49
CA TRP A 211 -17.53 3.88 51.74
C TRP A 211 -17.65 4.22 50.25
N LYS A 212 -16.87 3.55 49.38
CA LYS A 212 -17.03 3.64 47.92
C LYS A 212 -18.46 3.25 47.58
N THR A 213 -19.32 4.24 47.49
CA THR A 213 -20.72 4.11 47.10
C THR A 213 -20.80 4.58 45.66
N SER A 214 -21.78 4.08 44.90
CA SER A 214 -22.05 4.53 43.51
C SER A 214 -22.12 6.07 43.38
N LYS A 215 -22.41 6.79 44.48
CA LYS A 215 -22.33 8.26 44.57
C LYS A 215 -20.93 8.86 44.40
N MET A 216 -19.85 8.12 44.68
CA MET A 216 -18.45 8.60 44.56
C MET A 216 -17.87 8.34 43.16
N GLU A 217 -18.24 7.24 42.50
CA GLU A 217 -17.96 7.04 41.06
C GLU A 217 -18.70 8.07 40.22
N ALA A 218 -19.98 8.32 40.53
CA ALA A 218 -20.74 9.42 39.92
C ALA A 218 -20.14 10.82 40.20
N ARG A 219 -19.37 10.99 41.29
CA ARG A 219 -18.64 12.24 41.57
C ARG A 219 -17.38 12.35 40.71
N HIS A 220 -16.60 11.28 40.56
CA HIS A 220 -15.41 11.30 39.70
C HIS A 220 -15.76 11.41 38.21
N GLU A 221 -16.81 10.72 37.76
CA GLU A 221 -17.34 10.91 36.40
C GLU A 221 -17.89 12.34 36.23
N GLY A 222 -18.61 12.87 37.23
CA GLY A 222 -19.06 14.26 37.24
C GLY A 222 -17.94 15.29 37.22
N GLU A 223 -16.82 15.03 37.91
CA GLU A 223 -15.61 15.86 37.89
C GLU A 223 -14.91 15.78 36.52
N MET A 224 -14.87 14.61 35.89
CA MET A 224 -14.35 14.43 34.55
C MET A 224 -15.20 15.16 33.50
N TYR A 225 -16.53 15.01 33.55
CA TYR A 225 -17.44 15.75 32.68
C TYR A 225 -17.34 17.26 32.91
N ARG A 226 -17.18 17.70 34.16
CA ARG A 226 -16.95 19.11 34.49
C ARG A 226 -15.62 19.62 33.91
N ALA A 227 -14.54 18.84 33.97
CA ALA A 227 -13.26 19.21 33.38
C ALA A 227 -13.37 19.32 31.85
N LEU A 228 -13.99 18.34 31.20
CA LEU A 228 -14.22 18.37 29.75
C LEU A 228 -15.07 19.58 29.33
N LEU A 229 -16.16 19.86 30.05
CA LEU A 229 -16.99 21.04 29.80
C LEU A 229 -16.22 22.35 29.99
N SER A 230 -15.37 22.44 31.03
CA SER A 230 -14.48 23.59 31.24
C SER A 230 -13.52 23.79 30.07
N ASP A 231 -12.96 22.72 29.51
CA ASP A 231 -12.06 22.79 28.35
C ASP A 231 -12.81 23.24 27.08
N TYR A 232 -14.04 22.78 26.88
CA TYR A 232 -14.89 23.29 25.79
C TYR A 232 -15.27 24.77 25.99
N GLU A 233 -15.63 25.16 27.20
CA GLU A 233 -15.96 26.56 27.54
C GLU A 233 -14.75 27.49 27.36
N THR A 234 -13.55 27.06 27.74
CA THR A 234 -12.32 27.84 27.52
C THR A 234 -12.01 27.99 26.04
N ARG A 235 -12.15 26.92 25.24
CA ARG A 235 -11.93 26.99 23.80
C ARG A 235 -12.96 27.84 23.08
N GLN A 236 -14.23 27.75 23.49
CA GLN A 236 -15.30 28.59 22.96
C GLN A 236 -15.07 30.07 23.32
N ARG A 237 -14.61 30.38 24.53
CA ARG A 237 -14.21 31.74 24.92
C ARG A 237 -13.07 32.27 24.06
N SER A 238 -12.05 31.46 23.80
CA SER A 238 -10.92 31.83 22.93
C SER A 238 -11.39 32.16 21.51
N LEU A 239 -12.23 31.30 20.92
CA LEU A 239 -12.80 31.53 19.59
C LEU A 239 -13.70 32.77 19.54
N MET A 240 -14.48 33.04 20.58
CA MET A 240 -15.28 34.26 20.67
C MET A 240 -14.43 35.53 20.72
N MET A 241 -13.32 35.49 21.46
CA MET A 241 -12.37 36.60 21.53
C MET A 241 -11.75 36.87 20.15
N GLU A 242 -11.22 35.84 19.50
CA GLU A 242 -10.65 35.94 18.15
C GLU A 242 -11.68 36.45 17.14
N ASN A 243 -12.90 35.93 17.17
CA ASN A 243 -13.98 36.39 16.30
C ASN A 243 -14.35 37.86 16.55
N SER A 244 -14.26 38.33 17.81
CA SER A 244 -14.48 39.73 18.15
C SER A 244 -13.36 40.64 17.62
N GLU A 245 -12.11 40.18 17.65
CA GLU A 245 -10.96 40.89 17.08
C GLU A 245 -11.05 40.97 15.56
N LEU A 246 -11.38 39.85 14.90
CA LEU A 246 -11.61 39.81 13.45
C LEU A 246 -12.75 40.77 13.04
N LYS A 247 -13.84 40.83 13.82
CA LYS A 247 -14.93 41.80 13.59
C LYS A 247 -14.46 43.24 13.76
N LYS A 248 -13.61 43.54 14.75
CA LYS A 248 -13.06 44.89 14.94
C LYS A 248 -12.21 45.29 13.73
N VAL A 249 -11.33 44.41 13.26
CA VAL A 249 -10.49 44.65 12.07
C VAL A 249 -11.36 44.88 10.84
N LEU A 250 -12.38 44.04 10.62
CA LEU A 250 -13.31 44.19 9.50
C LEU A 250 -14.08 45.53 9.56
N GLN A 251 -14.55 45.94 10.74
CA GLN A 251 -15.23 47.24 10.91
C GLN A 251 -14.26 48.42 10.72
N HIS A 252 -13.01 48.27 11.11
CA HIS A 252 -11.99 49.29 10.88
C HIS A 252 -11.71 49.45 9.38
N MET A 253 -11.46 48.34 8.68
CA MET A 253 -11.29 48.34 7.23
C MET A 253 -12.51 48.94 6.52
N LYS A 254 -13.74 48.60 6.97
CA LYS A 254 -14.97 49.20 6.43
C LYS A 254 -15.02 50.72 6.62
N LYS A 255 -14.65 51.23 7.81
CA LYS A 255 -14.60 52.69 8.06
C LYS A 255 -13.60 53.38 7.14
N ASP A 256 -12.43 52.77 6.95
CA ASP A 256 -11.38 53.31 6.09
C ASP A 256 -11.82 53.33 4.63
N MET A 257 -12.43 52.24 4.15
CA MET A 257 -13.00 52.19 2.80
C MET A 257 -14.10 53.24 2.61
N ILE A 258 -15.00 53.44 3.59
CA ILE A 258 -16.03 54.48 3.50
C ILE A 258 -15.42 55.88 3.52
N ALA A 259 -14.38 56.13 4.33
CA ALA A 259 -13.70 57.42 4.38
C ALA A 259 -13.03 57.77 3.04
N ILE A 260 -12.48 56.76 2.34
CA ILE A 260 -11.87 56.91 1.01
C ILE A 260 -12.94 57.11 -0.07
N LEU A 261 -14.05 56.39 0.02
CA LEU A 261 -15.10 56.38 -1.01
C LEU A 261 -16.16 57.48 -0.80
N SER A 262 -16.22 58.13 0.36
CA SER A 262 -17.15 59.23 0.61
C SER A 262 -16.73 60.45 -0.21
N PRO A 263 -17.56 60.94 -1.15
CA PRO A 263 -17.22 62.10 -1.96
C PRO A 263 -17.11 63.33 -1.06
N LYS A 264 -15.93 63.95 -0.99
CA LYS A 264 -15.80 65.31 -0.45
C LYS A 264 -16.60 66.23 -1.36
N LYS A 265 -17.81 66.61 -0.94
CA LYS A 265 -18.53 67.78 -1.46
C LYS A 265 -17.66 69.01 -1.21
N PRO A 266 -17.21 69.77 -2.23
CA PRO A 266 -16.85 71.16 -2.03
C PRO A 266 -18.17 71.92 -1.84
N CYS A 267 -18.39 72.40 -0.62
CA CYS A 267 -19.34 73.47 -0.38
C CYS A 267 -18.86 74.69 -1.18
N VAL A 268 -19.72 75.16 -2.08
CA VAL A 268 -19.59 76.45 -2.78
C VAL A 268 -19.81 77.59 -1.77
N GLN A 269 -19.25 78.76 -2.10
CA GLN A 269 -19.55 80.14 -1.69
C GLN A 269 -18.35 80.82 -0.98
N PRO A 270 -18.20 82.16 -1.09
CA PRO A 270 -17.71 82.88 -2.28
C PRO A 270 -16.64 83.94 -1.89
N GLU A 271 -15.84 84.44 -2.82
CA GLU A 271 -15.21 85.76 -2.64
C GLU A 271 -15.53 86.61 -3.88
N PRO A 272 -16.02 87.85 -3.68
CA PRO A 272 -16.56 88.67 -4.74
C PRO A 272 -15.48 89.44 -5.50
N ALA A 273 -15.91 89.79 -6.71
CA ALA A 273 -15.32 90.67 -7.70
C ALA A 273 -14.91 92.06 -7.17
N ASP A 274 -14.42 92.84 -8.14
CA ASP A 274 -14.35 94.30 -8.21
C ASP A 274 -13.01 94.93 -7.81
N ASP A 275 -12.51 95.96 -8.49
CA ASP A 275 -12.86 96.67 -9.73
C ASP A 275 -11.83 97.80 -9.86
N SER A 276 -11.77 98.46 -11.04
CA SER A 276 -11.44 99.89 -11.18
C SER A 276 -9.95 100.31 -10.97
N LEU A 277 -9.32 101.21 -11.74
CA LEU A 277 -9.69 102.05 -12.89
C LEU A 277 -8.43 102.85 -13.30
N GLU A 278 -8.40 103.29 -14.56
CA GLU A 278 -7.74 104.50 -15.12
C GLU A 278 -6.35 104.48 -15.75
N GLN A 279 -6.31 105.30 -16.81
CA GLN A 279 -5.61 105.19 -18.08
C GLN A 279 -5.15 106.59 -18.51
N ALA A 280 -4.17 106.61 -19.43
CA ALA A 280 -3.69 107.71 -20.28
C ALA A 280 -2.45 108.49 -19.79
N GLY A 281 -1.41 108.70 -20.61
CA GLY A 281 -1.26 108.37 -22.03
C GLY A 281 0.10 108.79 -22.59
N SER A 282 0.40 108.32 -23.80
CA SER A 282 1.03 109.09 -24.89
C SER A 282 1.31 108.16 -26.09
N GLU A 283 0.30 108.09 -26.95
CA GLU A 283 0.26 107.92 -28.41
C GLU A 283 1.48 107.38 -29.20
N GLY A 284 1.17 106.34 -29.97
CA GLY A 284 1.98 105.68 -30.99
C GLY A 284 1.31 104.38 -31.43
N GLU A 285 0.09 104.50 -32.00
CA GLU A 285 -0.83 103.53 -32.64
C GLU A 285 -0.45 102.03 -32.53
N GLU A 286 -1.07 101.29 -31.60
CA GLU A 286 -2.29 100.45 -31.76
C GLU A 286 -2.08 99.29 -32.77
N GLU A 287 -2.06 98.01 -32.39
CA GLU A 287 -2.96 97.30 -31.50
C GLU A 287 -2.25 96.22 -30.66
N THR A 288 -2.38 96.36 -29.34
CA THR A 288 -3.03 95.38 -28.46
C THR A 288 -2.38 94.01 -28.23
N GLY A 289 -1.74 93.88 -27.07
CA GLY A 289 -2.07 92.75 -26.20
C GLY A 289 -0.95 91.79 -25.79
N ASP A 290 0.22 92.28 -25.34
CA ASP A 290 1.23 91.38 -24.76
C ASP A 290 1.41 91.49 -23.23
N CYS A 291 1.02 92.56 -22.53
CA CYS A 291 1.29 92.63 -21.07
C CYS A 291 0.17 92.07 -20.17
N SER A 292 -1.12 92.23 -20.54
CA SER A 292 -2.23 91.47 -19.91
C SER A 292 -2.16 89.99 -20.29
N ARG A 293 -1.60 89.72 -21.47
CA ARG A 293 -1.26 88.38 -21.91
C ARG A 293 -0.12 87.82 -21.06
N ASP A 294 0.99 88.53 -20.87
CA ASP A 294 2.11 88.10 -20.02
C ASP A 294 1.73 87.93 -18.54
N SER A 295 0.84 88.75 -17.96
CA SER A 295 0.40 88.58 -16.56
C SER A 295 -0.61 87.42 -16.41
N LEU A 296 -1.52 87.24 -17.39
CA LEU A 296 -2.41 86.08 -17.46
C LEU A 296 -1.66 84.80 -17.85
N GLU A 297 -0.60 84.92 -18.63
CA GLU A 297 0.30 83.87 -19.09
C GLU A 297 1.21 83.46 -17.94
N GLN A 298 1.73 84.41 -17.14
CA GLN A 298 2.39 84.14 -15.85
C GLN A 298 1.43 83.54 -14.81
N SER A 299 0.18 84.00 -14.73
CA SER A 299 -0.86 83.41 -13.89
C SER A 299 -1.22 81.99 -14.34
N CYS A 300 -1.35 81.77 -15.65
CA CYS A 300 -1.57 80.47 -16.26
C CYS A 300 -0.36 79.57 -16.13
N GLU A 301 0.86 80.10 -16.22
CA GLU A 301 2.11 79.39 -16.00
C GLU A 301 2.26 79.03 -14.53
N GLN A 302 1.87 79.90 -13.62
CA GLN A 302 1.86 79.61 -12.19
C GLN A 302 0.78 78.59 -11.84
N ALA A 303 -0.42 78.70 -12.41
CA ALA A 303 -1.49 77.71 -12.26
C ALA A 303 -1.13 76.36 -12.91
N ARG A 304 -0.47 76.39 -14.06
CA ARG A 304 0.04 75.21 -14.78
C ARG A 304 1.19 74.58 -14.01
N GLU A 305 2.08 75.36 -13.42
CA GLU A 305 3.19 74.89 -12.61
C GLU A 305 2.69 74.36 -11.27
N GLN A 306 1.71 75.00 -10.64
CA GLN A 306 1.02 74.45 -9.47
C GLN A 306 0.27 73.15 -9.80
N LEU A 307 -0.38 73.07 -10.97
CA LEU A 307 -1.02 71.84 -11.44
C LEU A 307 0.01 70.74 -11.72
N ILE A 308 1.12 71.07 -12.39
CA ILE A 308 2.22 70.13 -12.65
C ILE A 308 2.85 69.67 -11.34
N ASN A 309 3.06 70.57 -10.38
CA ASN A 309 3.62 70.23 -9.07
C ASN A 309 2.63 69.42 -8.23
N SER A 310 1.34 69.70 -8.32
CA SER A 310 0.26 68.91 -7.72
C SER A 310 0.22 67.50 -8.32
N ILE A 311 0.24 67.38 -9.66
CA ILE A 311 0.29 66.10 -10.37
C ILE A 311 1.58 65.34 -10.02
N ARG A 312 2.74 66.01 -9.95
CA ARG A 312 4.01 65.39 -9.53
C ARG A 312 3.97 64.93 -8.08
N LEU A 313 3.31 65.66 -7.19
CA LEU A 313 3.15 65.27 -5.79
C LEU A 313 2.19 64.09 -5.67
N GLN A 314 1.07 64.11 -6.38
CA GLN A 314 0.13 62.99 -6.44
C GLN A 314 0.78 61.77 -7.09
N TRP A 315 1.59 61.95 -8.12
CA TRP A 315 2.37 60.89 -8.75
C TRP A 315 3.41 60.31 -7.80
N ARG A 316 4.12 61.13 -7.01
CA ARG A 316 5.03 60.63 -5.96
C ARG A 316 4.29 59.88 -4.87
N LYS A 317 3.12 60.37 -4.44
CA LYS A 317 2.28 59.68 -3.44
C LYS A 317 1.75 58.36 -3.98
N LEU A 318 1.28 58.34 -5.23
CA LEU A 318 0.82 57.13 -5.92
C LEU A 318 1.97 56.16 -6.12
N LYS A 319 3.14 56.64 -6.56
CA LYS A 319 4.34 55.83 -6.73
C LYS A 319 4.79 55.22 -5.40
N SER A 320 4.86 56.01 -4.33
CA SER A 320 5.16 55.50 -2.98
C SER A 320 4.09 54.52 -2.49
N HIS A 321 2.82 54.78 -2.78
CA HIS A 321 1.73 53.86 -2.43
C HIS A 321 1.81 52.57 -3.25
N MET A 322 2.20 52.65 -4.52
CA MET A 322 2.38 51.51 -5.42
C MET A 322 3.61 50.70 -5.02
N GLU A 323 4.71 51.35 -4.63
CA GLU A 323 5.90 50.70 -4.06
C GLU A 323 5.58 50.04 -2.70
N ARG A 324 4.75 50.67 -1.86
CA ARG A 324 4.27 50.04 -0.62
C ARG A 324 3.31 48.89 -0.88
N LEU A 325 2.40 49.01 -1.84
CA LEU A 325 1.51 47.93 -2.26
C LEU A 325 2.31 46.78 -2.89
N ASP A 326 3.36 47.07 -3.64
CA ASP A 326 4.25 46.07 -4.22
C ASP A 326 5.10 45.39 -3.14
N SER A 327 5.56 46.16 -2.14
CA SER A 327 6.21 45.63 -0.94
C SER A 327 5.26 44.79 -0.09
N GLN A 328 3.99 45.20 0.03
CA GLN A 328 2.95 44.50 0.79
C GLN A 328 2.44 43.27 0.03
N ALA A 329 2.32 43.33 -1.30
CA ALA A 329 2.03 42.19 -2.16
C ALA A 329 3.20 41.21 -2.16
N SER A 330 4.44 41.69 -2.05
CA SER A 330 5.62 40.83 -1.85
C SER A 330 5.64 40.18 -0.46
N LEU A 331 5.16 40.88 0.57
CA LEU A 331 5.00 40.34 1.93
C LEU A 331 3.85 39.33 2.02
N VAL A 332 2.73 39.60 1.36
CA VAL A 332 1.58 38.69 1.21
C VAL A 332 1.96 37.50 0.34
N ALA A 333 2.75 37.65 -0.72
CA ALA A 333 3.32 36.53 -1.47
C ALA A 333 4.34 35.69 -0.67
N CYS A 334 4.93 36.25 0.39
CA CYS A 334 5.74 35.50 1.35
C CYS A 334 4.90 34.84 2.46
N GLN A 335 3.74 35.41 2.81
CA GLN A 335 2.85 34.91 3.88
C GLN A 335 1.80 33.91 3.35
N GLU A 336 1.34 34.04 2.11
CA GLU A 336 0.48 33.08 1.38
C GLU A 336 1.23 31.80 1.00
N ARG A 337 2.55 31.73 1.20
CA ARG A 337 3.31 30.47 1.06
C ARG A 337 3.12 29.48 2.22
N GLU A 338 2.52 29.89 3.34
CA GLU A 338 2.28 28.99 4.49
C GLU A 338 0.80 28.72 4.80
N GLY A 339 -0.14 29.40 4.15
CA GLY A 339 -1.57 29.31 4.47
C GLY A 339 -2.40 28.87 3.28
N ASP A 340 -2.56 27.55 3.16
CA ASP A 340 -3.78 26.83 2.76
C ASP A 340 -4.87 27.64 2.01
N GLU A 341 -5.22 27.19 0.79
CA GLU A 341 -6.44 27.55 0.01
C GLU A 341 -6.36 28.54 -1.17
N MET A 342 -5.24 28.68 -1.88
CA MET A 342 -5.27 29.19 -3.26
C MET A 342 -4.14 28.60 -4.09
N MET A 343 -4.43 27.55 -4.89
CA MET A 343 -3.52 27.08 -5.94
C MET A 343 -3.15 28.28 -6.82
N SER A 344 -1.89 28.73 -6.73
CA SER A 344 -1.40 29.90 -7.44
C SER A 344 -1.72 29.74 -8.92
N ARG A 345 -2.15 30.79 -9.63
CA ARG A 345 -2.34 30.73 -11.10
C ARG A 345 -1.14 30.08 -11.82
N LYS A 346 0.05 30.27 -11.25
CA LYS A 346 1.30 29.65 -11.69
C LYS A 346 1.36 28.15 -11.38
N GLU A 347 0.88 27.71 -10.22
CA GLU A 347 0.74 26.28 -9.88
C GLU A 347 -0.32 25.60 -10.75
N HIS A 348 -1.44 26.26 -11.04
CA HIS A 348 -2.43 25.73 -11.98
C HIS A 348 -1.86 25.62 -13.40
N GLU A 349 -1.06 26.60 -13.84
CA GLU A 349 -0.37 26.54 -15.14
C GLU A 349 0.71 25.45 -15.18
N VAL A 350 1.48 25.29 -14.10
CA VAL A 350 2.45 24.20 -13.94
C VAL A 350 1.75 22.85 -13.90
N GLU A 351 0.60 22.74 -13.23
CA GLU A 351 -0.20 21.52 -13.17
C GLU A 351 -0.84 21.19 -14.52
N MET A 352 -1.27 22.21 -15.28
CA MET A 352 -1.69 22.03 -16.67
C MET A 352 -0.56 21.55 -17.57
N GLN A 353 0.66 22.09 -17.39
CA GLN A 353 1.83 21.64 -18.12
C GLN A 353 2.22 20.21 -17.72
N ARG A 354 2.14 19.87 -16.43
CA ARG A 354 2.32 18.51 -15.90
C ARG A 354 1.32 17.55 -16.52
N MET A 355 0.03 17.85 -16.49
CA MET A 355 -1.01 17.02 -17.10
C MET A 355 -0.81 16.87 -18.62
N ARG A 356 -0.33 17.90 -19.32
CA ARG A 356 0.01 17.78 -20.75
C ARG A 356 1.18 16.84 -20.99
N LEU A 357 2.21 16.90 -20.15
CA LEU A 357 3.34 15.98 -20.21
C LEU A 357 2.91 14.55 -19.88
N GLU A 358 2.07 14.37 -18.86
CA GLU A 358 1.51 13.06 -18.51
C GLU A 358 0.63 12.51 -19.63
N LEU A 359 -0.23 13.33 -20.24
CA LEU A 359 -1.02 12.92 -21.41
C LEU A 359 -0.13 12.56 -22.60
N GLN A 360 0.97 13.28 -22.80
CA GLN A 360 1.94 12.97 -23.86
C GLN A 360 2.64 11.64 -23.58
N GLN A 361 3.07 11.41 -22.34
CA GLN A 361 3.64 10.12 -21.90
C GLN A 361 2.62 8.99 -22.02
N CYS A 362 1.36 9.21 -21.66
CA CYS A 362 0.29 8.22 -21.85
C CYS A 362 0.09 7.90 -23.33
N LYS A 363 0.13 8.89 -24.22
CA LYS A 363 0.05 8.66 -25.68
C LYS A 363 1.23 7.86 -26.19
N GLU A 364 2.45 8.18 -25.76
CA GLU A 364 3.66 7.44 -26.11
C GLU A 364 3.61 6.01 -25.58
N PHE A 365 3.10 5.82 -24.35
CA PHE A 365 2.90 4.51 -23.76
C PHE A 365 1.85 3.69 -24.51
N ILE A 366 0.72 4.30 -24.88
CA ILE A 366 -0.31 3.65 -25.71
C ILE A 366 0.27 3.29 -27.07
N HIS A 367 1.06 4.17 -27.69
CA HIS A 367 1.70 3.90 -28.98
C HIS A 367 2.71 2.75 -28.88
N MET A 368 3.53 2.72 -27.84
CA MET A 368 4.48 1.64 -27.56
C MET A 368 3.76 0.32 -27.24
N GLN A 369 2.68 0.35 -26.47
CA GLN A 369 1.82 -0.81 -26.21
C GLN A 369 1.20 -1.34 -27.51
N GLN A 370 0.72 -0.46 -28.39
CA GLN A 370 0.20 -0.84 -29.69
C GLN A 370 1.30 -1.44 -30.57
N GLN A 371 2.51 -0.86 -30.56
CA GLN A 371 3.65 -1.39 -31.29
C GLN A 371 4.10 -2.76 -30.77
N LEU A 372 4.15 -2.95 -29.45
CA LEU A 372 4.44 -4.25 -28.81
C LEU A 372 3.37 -5.29 -29.14
N LEU A 373 2.09 -4.91 -29.11
CA LEU A 373 0.99 -5.78 -29.49
C LEU A 373 1.09 -6.17 -30.97
N GLN A 374 1.39 -5.21 -31.84
CA GLN A 374 1.63 -5.45 -33.26
C GLN A 374 2.82 -6.38 -33.47
N GLN A 375 3.91 -6.18 -32.72
CA GLN A 375 5.11 -7.02 -32.76
C GLN A 375 4.85 -8.44 -32.23
N GLN A 376 4.02 -8.61 -31.20
CA GLN A 376 3.58 -9.92 -30.69
C GLN A 376 2.73 -10.67 -31.73
N LEU A 377 1.94 -9.95 -32.52
CA LEU A 377 1.12 -10.53 -33.57
C LEU A 377 1.89 -10.74 -34.89
N SER A 378 2.97 -9.99 -35.14
CA SER A 378 3.78 -10.08 -36.36
C SER A 378 5.08 -10.86 -36.21
N SER A 379 5.55 -11.09 -34.99
CA SER A 379 6.69 -11.97 -34.72
C SER A 379 6.18 -13.40 -34.67
N PRO A 380 6.72 -14.34 -35.47
CA PRO A 380 6.55 -15.74 -35.15
C PRO A 380 7.20 -15.93 -33.77
N CYS A 381 6.37 -16.10 -32.74
CA CYS A 381 6.88 -16.47 -31.43
C CYS A 381 7.49 -17.86 -31.58
N ASP A 382 8.78 -18.02 -31.30
CA ASP A 382 9.41 -19.34 -31.31
C ASP A 382 8.60 -20.25 -30.38
N ASP A 383 8.01 -21.32 -30.94
CA ASP A 383 7.11 -22.25 -30.23
C ASP A 383 7.70 -22.76 -28.89
N GLU A 384 9.04 -22.83 -28.77
CA GLU A 384 9.74 -23.19 -27.55
C GLU A 384 9.55 -22.19 -26.40
N THR A 385 9.50 -20.89 -26.68
CA THR A 385 9.31 -19.86 -25.65
C THR A 385 7.87 -19.86 -25.15
N ALA A 386 6.91 -20.06 -26.07
CA ALA A 386 5.50 -20.21 -25.72
C ALA A 386 5.22 -21.50 -24.93
N ALA A 387 5.92 -22.59 -25.25
CA ALA A 387 5.86 -23.84 -24.50
C ALA A 387 6.40 -23.68 -23.06
N LEU A 388 7.54 -23.00 -22.88
CA LEU A 388 8.13 -22.78 -21.56
C LEU A 388 7.23 -21.94 -20.64
N LEU A 389 6.61 -20.89 -21.17
CA LEU A 389 5.66 -20.05 -20.41
C LEU A 389 4.39 -20.80 -20.03
N ASN A 390 3.86 -21.65 -20.92
CA ASN A 390 2.73 -22.53 -20.61
C ASN A 390 3.10 -23.58 -19.55
N ASP A 391 4.29 -24.16 -19.63
CA ASP A 391 4.78 -25.11 -18.62
C ASP A 391 4.92 -24.45 -17.25
N CYS A 392 5.39 -23.20 -17.17
CA CYS A 392 5.44 -22.44 -15.93
C CYS A 392 4.05 -22.19 -15.34
N TYR A 393 3.08 -21.77 -16.16
CA TYR A 393 1.71 -21.50 -15.71
C TYR A 393 0.99 -22.77 -15.23
N THR A 394 1.14 -23.88 -15.98
CA THR A 394 0.55 -25.16 -15.60
C THR A 394 1.19 -25.73 -14.33
N LEU A 395 2.46 -25.45 -14.07
CA LEU A 395 3.15 -25.87 -12.85
C LEU A 395 2.66 -25.09 -11.62
N GLU A 396 2.47 -23.77 -11.74
CA GLU A 396 1.88 -22.93 -10.69
C GLU A 396 0.46 -23.39 -10.34
N GLU A 397 -0.38 -23.62 -11.35
CA GLU A 397 -1.75 -24.10 -11.17
C GLU A 397 -1.79 -25.48 -10.49
N LYS A 398 -0.86 -26.37 -10.86
CA LYS A 398 -0.71 -27.69 -10.24
C LYS A 398 -0.27 -27.61 -8.78
N GLU A 399 0.62 -26.68 -8.44
CA GLU A 399 1.05 -26.45 -7.07
C GLU A 399 -0.08 -25.88 -6.22
N ARG A 400 -0.82 -24.90 -6.73
CA ARG A 400 -2.02 -24.36 -6.09
C ARG A 400 -3.06 -25.44 -5.80
N LEU A 401 -3.36 -26.30 -6.77
CA LEU A 401 -4.33 -27.38 -6.60
C LEU A 401 -3.87 -28.41 -5.55
N LYS A 402 -2.55 -28.65 -5.45
CA LYS A 402 -1.96 -29.53 -4.43
C LYS A 402 -2.12 -28.95 -3.02
N GLU A 403 -2.05 -27.62 -2.87
CA GLU A 403 -2.30 -26.95 -1.60
C GLU A 403 -3.78 -26.99 -1.21
N GLU A 404 -4.68 -26.72 -2.15
CA GLU A 404 -6.13 -26.83 -1.92
C GLU A 404 -6.52 -28.26 -1.53
N TRP A 405 -5.95 -29.26 -2.20
CA TRP A 405 -6.18 -30.67 -1.88
C TRP A 405 -5.67 -31.05 -0.49
N ARG A 406 -4.54 -30.47 -0.07
CA ARG A 406 -4.00 -30.64 1.30
C ARG A 406 -4.96 -30.04 2.33
N LEU A 407 -5.46 -28.83 2.08
CA LEU A 407 -6.41 -28.15 2.97
C LEU A 407 -7.71 -28.94 3.08
N PHE A 408 -8.25 -29.41 1.96
CA PHE A 408 -9.45 -30.24 1.92
C PHE A 408 -9.28 -31.54 2.71
N SER A 409 -8.13 -32.22 2.54
CA SER A 409 -7.80 -33.43 3.28
C SER A 409 -7.70 -33.20 4.79
N GLU A 410 -7.15 -32.05 5.19
CA GLU A 410 -7.10 -31.66 6.59
C GLU A 410 -8.48 -31.34 7.16
N GLN A 411 -9.33 -30.63 6.43
CA GLN A 411 -10.72 -30.39 6.83
C GLN A 411 -11.48 -31.71 7.01
N LYS A 412 -11.34 -32.66 6.07
CA LYS A 412 -11.93 -34.00 6.19
C LYS A 412 -11.48 -34.70 7.47
N ARG A 413 -10.19 -34.66 7.79
CA ARG A 413 -9.63 -35.22 9.03
C ARG A 413 -10.15 -34.51 10.29
N ASN A 414 -10.42 -33.21 10.22
CA ASN A 414 -11.01 -32.45 11.31
C ASN A 414 -12.46 -32.86 11.56
N PHE A 415 -13.30 -32.92 10.52
CA PHE A 415 -14.67 -33.42 10.63
C PHE A 415 -14.72 -34.85 11.17
N GLU A 416 -13.80 -35.72 10.74
CA GLU A 416 -13.74 -37.08 11.23
C GLU A 416 -13.42 -37.17 12.73
N ARG A 417 -12.57 -36.25 13.23
CA ARG A 417 -12.22 -36.14 14.64
C ARG A 417 -13.37 -35.57 15.46
N GLU A 418 -14.00 -34.49 14.97
CA GLU A 418 -15.18 -33.93 15.61
C GLU A 418 -16.30 -34.96 15.69
N ARG A 419 -16.56 -35.71 14.62
CA ARG A 419 -17.53 -36.80 14.60
C ARG A 419 -17.24 -37.85 15.68
N LYS A 420 -15.97 -38.26 15.85
CA LYS A 420 -15.57 -39.17 16.93
C LYS A 420 -15.81 -38.56 18.31
N ASN A 421 -15.40 -37.31 18.51
CA ASN A 421 -15.59 -36.60 19.78
C ASN A 421 -17.07 -36.46 20.16
N PHE A 422 -17.94 -36.11 19.20
CA PHE A 422 -19.38 -36.03 19.43
C PHE A 422 -19.99 -37.40 19.76
N THR A 423 -19.54 -38.45 19.08
CA THR A 423 -19.99 -39.82 19.35
C THR A 423 -19.59 -40.26 20.76
N GLU A 424 -18.35 -40.00 21.16
CA GLU A 424 -17.85 -40.32 22.50
C GLU A 424 -18.58 -39.51 23.59
N ALA A 425 -18.80 -38.21 23.36
CA ALA A 425 -19.57 -37.37 24.27
C ALA A 425 -21.01 -37.87 24.45
N ALA A 426 -21.66 -38.32 23.36
CA ALA A 426 -23.00 -38.89 23.42
C ALA A 426 -23.03 -40.21 24.22
N ILE A 427 -22.02 -41.08 24.02
CA ILE A 427 -21.88 -42.33 24.79
C ILE A 427 -21.69 -42.01 26.28
N ARG A 428 -20.79 -41.08 26.60
CA ARG A 428 -20.53 -40.65 27.98
C ARG A 428 -21.77 -40.09 28.65
N LEU A 429 -22.50 -39.21 27.97
CA LEU A 429 -23.76 -38.66 28.47
C LEU A 429 -24.81 -39.77 28.68
N GLY A 430 -24.80 -40.80 27.83
CA GLY A 430 -25.62 -42.01 28.01
C GLY A 430 -25.30 -42.75 29.31
N HIS A 431 -24.01 -42.95 29.62
CA HIS A 431 -23.59 -43.57 30.88
C HIS A 431 -23.97 -42.71 32.10
N GLU A 432 -23.73 -41.40 32.05
CA GLU A 432 -24.07 -40.47 33.14
C GLU A 432 -25.58 -40.45 33.40
N ARG A 433 -26.42 -40.44 32.34
CA ARG A 433 -27.87 -40.55 32.47
C ARG A 433 -28.29 -41.86 33.11
N LYS A 434 -27.69 -42.98 32.70
CA LYS A 434 -27.97 -44.30 33.26
C LYS A 434 -27.63 -44.36 34.75
N ALA A 435 -26.44 -43.87 35.13
CA ALA A 435 -26.02 -43.80 36.53
C ALA A 435 -26.96 -42.95 37.37
N PHE A 436 -27.40 -41.80 36.85
CA PHE A 436 -28.37 -40.95 37.54
C PHE A 436 -29.73 -41.64 37.73
N GLU A 437 -30.22 -42.37 36.73
CA GLU A 437 -31.46 -43.15 36.83
C GLU A 437 -31.33 -44.29 37.86
N GLU A 438 -30.18 -44.97 37.89
CA GLU A 438 -29.84 -46.00 38.88
C GLU A 438 -29.79 -45.41 40.31
N ASP A 439 -29.14 -44.26 40.50
CA ASP A 439 -29.09 -43.54 41.78
C ASP A 439 -30.48 -43.10 42.24
N ARG A 440 -31.30 -42.58 41.32
CA ARG A 440 -32.69 -42.21 41.60
C ARG A 440 -33.52 -43.43 42.03
N ALA A 441 -33.36 -44.56 41.35
CA ALA A 441 -34.03 -45.81 41.69
C ALA A 441 -33.56 -46.36 43.05
N ALA A 442 -32.26 -46.31 43.35
CA ALA A 442 -31.69 -46.69 44.64
C ALA A 442 -32.19 -45.78 45.77
N TRP A 443 -32.27 -44.48 45.51
CA TRP A 443 -32.83 -43.51 46.44
C TRP A 443 -34.30 -43.79 46.73
N LEU A 444 -35.13 -44.00 45.70
CA LEU A 444 -36.54 -44.36 45.86
C LEU A 444 -36.72 -45.68 46.61
N LYS A 445 -35.90 -46.69 46.30
CA LYS A 445 -35.86 -47.97 47.02
C LYS A 445 -35.55 -47.76 48.50
N THR A 446 -34.55 -46.94 48.82
CA THR A 446 -34.16 -46.61 50.19
C THR A 446 -35.28 -45.85 50.92
N GLN A 447 -35.92 -44.89 50.26
CA GLN A 447 -37.08 -44.18 50.82
C GLN A 447 -38.23 -45.15 51.10
N PHE A 448 -38.56 -46.05 50.18
CA PHE A 448 -39.63 -47.04 50.37
C PHE A 448 -39.32 -48.02 51.52
N LEU A 449 -38.09 -48.55 51.58
CA LEU A 449 -37.65 -49.43 52.66
C LEU A 449 -37.67 -48.73 54.03
N ASN A 450 -37.28 -47.45 54.08
CA ASN A 450 -37.30 -46.67 55.32
C ASN A 450 -38.73 -46.27 55.77
N MET A 451 -39.70 -46.25 54.86
CA MET A 451 -41.11 -45.94 55.15
C MET A 451 -41.96 -47.17 55.49
N THR A 452 -41.40 -48.39 55.39
CA THR A 452 -42.14 -49.62 55.71
C THR A 452 -41.98 -49.94 57.21
N PRO A 453 -43.03 -49.86 58.06
CA PRO A 453 -42.94 -49.99 59.51
C PRO A 453 -42.98 -51.45 60.00
N PHE A 454 -42.31 -52.37 59.29
CA PHE A 454 -42.25 -53.78 59.68
C PHE A 454 -40.83 -54.33 59.55
N VAL A 455 -39.95 -53.92 60.46
CA VAL A 455 -38.93 -54.85 60.97
C VAL A 455 -38.79 -54.60 62.47
N ASP A 456 -39.29 -55.56 63.23
CA ASP A 456 -39.12 -55.67 64.67
C ASP A 456 -37.66 -55.48 65.07
N ARG A 457 -37.48 -54.71 66.15
CA ARG A 457 -36.28 -54.75 66.99
C ARG A 457 -36.00 -56.20 67.40
N LYS A 458 -34.99 -56.83 66.80
CA LYS A 458 -34.21 -57.86 67.48
C LYS A 458 -32.72 -57.56 67.38
N ARG A 459 -32.20 -57.08 68.50
CA ARG A 459 -30.79 -57.10 68.89
C ARG A 459 -30.27 -58.55 68.86
N PRO A 460 -29.09 -58.80 68.28
CA PRO A 460 -28.01 -59.49 69.01
C PRO A 460 -26.73 -58.65 68.90
N ALA A 461 -26.10 -58.23 70.00
CA ALA A 461 -25.13 -58.98 70.82
C ALA A 461 -23.87 -59.41 70.03
N LEU A 462 -22.72 -58.96 70.57
CA LEU A 462 -21.32 -59.08 70.14
C LEU A 462 -20.94 -60.35 69.35
N SER A 463 -20.07 -60.18 68.35
CA SER A 463 -18.71 -60.77 68.32
C SER A 463 -17.94 -60.40 67.03
N GLU A 464 -16.76 -59.81 67.23
CA GLU A 464 -15.60 -59.82 66.30
C GLU A 464 -15.24 -61.26 65.87
N PRO A 465 -14.61 -61.52 64.70
CA PRO A 465 -13.21 -61.12 64.49
C PRO A 465 -12.72 -60.79 63.05
N HIS A 466 -11.70 -59.91 63.03
CA HIS A 466 -10.43 -59.90 62.27
C HIS A 466 -10.32 -60.02 60.73
N SER A 467 -9.56 -59.03 60.22
CA SER A 467 -8.52 -59.06 59.16
C SER A 467 -8.94 -58.83 57.70
N ALA A 468 -8.23 -58.04 56.87
CA ALA A 468 -7.12 -57.10 57.02
C ALA A 468 -6.89 -56.35 55.67
N LEU A 469 -6.26 -55.16 55.72
CA LEU A 469 -5.64 -54.36 54.63
C LEU A 469 -6.62 -53.50 53.77
N ALA A 470 -6.41 -52.22 53.45
CA ALA A 470 -5.33 -51.26 53.72
C ALA A 470 -5.80 -49.79 53.48
N ALA A 471 -5.18 -48.88 54.25
CA ALA A 471 -4.74 -47.51 53.93
C ALA A 471 -5.71 -46.48 53.31
N SER A 472 -6.13 -45.54 54.17
CA SER A 472 -6.12 -44.06 54.01
C SER A 472 -6.52 -43.45 52.65
N THR A 473 -7.54 -42.57 52.64
CA THR A 473 -7.37 -41.10 52.84
C THR A 473 -8.76 -40.48 52.95
N GLU A 474 -9.00 -39.74 54.02
CA GLU A 474 -10.17 -38.87 54.19
C GLU A 474 -10.02 -37.60 53.31
N PRO A 475 -11.10 -36.91 52.92
CA PRO A 475 -11.64 -35.92 53.86
C PRO A 475 -13.17 -35.79 53.91
N GLU A 476 -13.64 -35.56 55.14
CA GLU A 476 -14.87 -34.83 55.45
C GLU A 476 -15.02 -33.52 54.64
N ALA A 477 -16.19 -33.35 54.02
CA ALA A 477 -16.82 -32.03 53.86
C ALA A 477 -18.34 -32.18 53.82
N LYS A 478 -18.96 -31.99 54.99
CA LYS A 478 -20.40 -31.72 55.14
C LYS A 478 -20.76 -30.44 54.38
N LEU A 479 -21.64 -30.55 53.38
CA LEU A 479 -22.44 -29.43 52.90
C LEU A 479 -23.91 -29.83 52.97
N GLN A 480 -24.58 -29.34 54.02
CA GLN A 480 -26.03 -29.21 54.07
C GLN A 480 -26.45 -28.18 53.01
N SER A 481 -27.12 -28.65 51.96
CA SER A 481 -27.81 -27.84 50.97
C SER A 481 -29.30 -28.09 51.14
N THR A 482 -30.01 -27.09 51.66
CA THR A 482 -31.49 -27.01 51.62
C THR A 482 -31.85 -26.01 50.52
N PRO A 483 -32.82 -26.31 49.63
CA PRO A 483 -33.13 -25.46 48.48
C PRO A 483 -34.14 -24.36 48.85
N PRO A 484 -34.04 -23.14 48.30
CA PRO A 484 -35.19 -22.27 48.19
C PRO A 484 -35.88 -22.46 46.84
N LEU A 485 -37.18 -22.68 46.96
CA LEU A 485 -38.26 -22.59 45.98
C LEU A 485 -37.98 -21.55 44.87
N VAL A 486 -37.86 -21.99 43.62
CA VAL A 486 -37.93 -21.11 42.44
C VAL A 486 -39.31 -21.25 41.83
N THR A 487 -40.05 -20.15 41.89
CA THR A 487 -41.31 -19.90 41.22
C THR A 487 -41.14 -20.06 39.72
N TYR A 488 -42.01 -20.86 39.12
CA TYR A 488 -42.12 -21.08 37.67
C TYR A 488 -42.45 -19.74 36.98
N SER A 489 -41.44 -19.11 36.36
CA SER A 489 -41.65 -18.05 35.38
C SER A 489 -41.44 -18.65 34.00
N VAL A 490 -42.54 -18.78 33.27
CA VAL A 490 -42.56 -19.17 31.85
C VAL A 490 -41.89 -18.05 31.06
N PHE A 491 -40.62 -18.24 30.69
CA PHE A 491 -39.98 -17.45 29.64
C PHE A 491 -40.07 -18.22 28.32
N SER A 492 -40.94 -17.73 27.45
CA SER A 492 -40.99 -18.10 26.04
C SER A 492 -39.66 -17.78 25.36
N MET A 493 -38.98 -18.81 24.85
CA MET A 493 -37.90 -18.63 23.88
C MET A 493 -38.47 -18.10 22.57
N PRO A 494 -37.83 -17.13 21.88
CA PRO A 494 -38.20 -16.78 20.52
C PRO A 494 -37.91 -17.99 19.63
N LYS A 495 -38.91 -18.41 18.85
CA LYS A 495 -38.77 -19.38 17.77
C LYS A 495 -37.62 -18.93 16.85
N ALA A 496 -36.52 -19.67 16.84
CA ALA A 496 -35.52 -19.53 15.78
C ALA A 496 -36.21 -19.88 14.46
N ALA A 497 -36.28 -18.90 13.55
CA ALA A 497 -36.73 -19.14 12.19
C ALA A 497 -35.79 -20.16 11.52
N PRO A 498 -36.30 -21.06 10.67
CA PRO A 498 -35.44 -21.97 9.93
C PRO A 498 -34.62 -21.13 8.94
N VAL A 499 -33.32 -21.04 9.18
CA VAL A 499 -32.38 -20.48 8.21
C VAL A 499 -32.43 -21.38 6.97
N LYS A 500 -33.04 -20.91 5.89
CA LYS A 500 -32.92 -21.54 4.58
C LYS A 500 -31.48 -21.39 4.14
N MET A 501 -30.75 -22.49 4.09
CA MET A 501 -29.48 -22.55 3.37
C MET A 501 -29.76 -22.15 1.91
N PRO A 502 -28.96 -21.24 1.32
CA PRO A 502 -29.15 -20.86 -0.08
C PRO A 502 -28.96 -22.10 -0.96
N SER A 503 -29.83 -22.22 -1.97
CA SER A 503 -29.71 -23.29 -2.96
C SER A 503 -28.40 -23.14 -3.71
N THR A 504 -27.83 -24.25 -4.16
CA THR A 504 -26.63 -24.26 -5.02
C THR A 504 -26.77 -23.31 -6.22
N ALA A 505 -27.99 -23.13 -6.74
CA ALA A 505 -28.28 -22.19 -7.82
C ALA A 505 -28.13 -20.70 -7.41
N ASP A 506 -28.43 -20.35 -6.16
CA ASP A 506 -28.29 -18.98 -5.64
C ASP A 506 -26.83 -18.64 -5.40
N LEU A 507 -26.04 -19.64 -5.01
CA LEU A 507 -24.60 -19.52 -4.80
C LEU A 507 -23.86 -19.32 -6.14
N TYR A 508 -24.23 -20.05 -7.19
CA TYR A 508 -23.70 -19.85 -8.54
C TYR A 508 -24.07 -18.48 -9.15
N ARG A 509 -25.26 -17.95 -8.81
CA ARG A 509 -25.70 -16.62 -9.25
C ARG A 509 -24.95 -15.50 -8.53
N THR A 510 -24.69 -15.68 -7.23
CA THR A 510 -23.92 -14.73 -6.39
C THR A 510 -22.44 -14.71 -6.76
N LEU A 511 -21.89 -15.85 -7.19
CA LEU A 511 -20.52 -15.97 -7.67
C LEU A 511 -20.34 -15.64 -9.16
N HIS A 512 -21.39 -15.18 -9.85
CA HIS A 512 -21.37 -14.82 -11.28
C HIS A 512 -20.87 -15.94 -12.22
N LEU A 513 -21.03 -17.22 -11.82
CA LEU A 513 -20.58 -18.38 -12.60
C LEU A 513 -21.59 -18.81 -13.67
N ILE A 514 -22.79 -18.23 -13.66
CA ILE A 514 -23.81 -18.40 -14.71
C ILE A 514 -23.95 -17.06 -15.43
N PRO A 515 -23.75 -17.00 -16.76
CA PRO A 515 -23.98 -15.78 -17.53
C PRO A 515 -25.43 -15.33 -17.35
N GLU A 516 -25.64 -14.13 -16.80
CA GLU A 516 -26.96 -13.52 -16.74
C GLU A 516 -27.47 -13.30 -18.16
N SER A 517 -28.50 -14.05 -18.54
CA SER A 517 -29.27 -13.78 -19.75
C SER A 517 -29.92 -12.41 -19.61
N ARG A 518 -29.27 -11.36 -20.12
CA ARG A 518 -29.85 -10.04 -20.28
C ARG A 518 -30.93 -10.10 -21.35
N TYR A 519 -32.12 -10.56 -20.96
CA TYR A 519 -33.36 -10.16 -21.61
C TYR A 519 -34.06 -9.12 -20.74
N SER A 520 -34.53 -8.08 -21.42
CA SER A 520 -35.34 -6.96 -20.95
C SER A 520 -34.72 -6.05 -19.87
N HIS A 521 -33.92 -5.08 -20.31
CA HIS A 521 -34.25 -3.65 -20.23
C HIS A 521 -33.10 -2.83 -20.83
N GLY A 522 -33.14 -2.64 -22.15
CA GLY A 522 -32.38 -1.59 -22.82
C GLY A 522 -33.12 -0.25 -22.73
N PRO A 523 -32.40 0.89 -22.74
CA PRO A 523 -32.96 2.21 -22.49
C PRO A 523 -33.93 2.62 -23.59
N GLN A 524 -35.11 3.13 -23.20
CA GLN A 524 -36.02 3.80 -24.13
C GLN A 524 -35.38 5.11 -24.59
N ILE A 525 -34.86 5.12 -25.82
CA ILE A 525 -34.59 6.35 -26.56
C ILE A 525 -35.90 6.71 -27.26
N ILE A 526 -36.62 7.69 -26.70
CA ILE A 526 -37.74 8.34 -27.36
C ILE A 526 -37.15 9.42 -28.25
N LEU A 527 -37.03 9.12 -29.55
CA LEU A 527 -36.90 10.16 -30.57
C LEU A 527 -38.27 10.35 -31.21
N ASN A 528 -38.85 11.51 -30.90
CA ASN A 528 -40.11 11.98 -31.45
C ASN A 528 -39.85 12.45 -32.89
N ASN A 529 -40.46 11.77 -33.88
CA ASN A 529 -40.77 12.36 -35.18
C ASN A 529 -42.00 11.67 -35.75
N GLY A 530 -42.95 12.48 -36.20
CA GLY A 530 -44.33 12.09 -36.44
C GLY A 530 -44.56 11.00 -37.50
N ASN A 531 -45.61 10.23 -37.21
CA ASN A 531 -46.42 9.39 -38.10
C ASN A 531 -45.88 8.00 -38.50
N SER A 532 -46.61 6.98 -37.98
CA SER A 532 -46.63 5.54 -38.32
C SER A 532 -45.53 4.63 -37.76
N VAL A 533 -45.96 3.71 -36.88
CA VAL A 533 -45.18 2.58 -36.35
C VAL A 533 -45.37 1.36 -37.27
N ILE A 534 -44.30 0.88 -37.90
CA ILE A 534 -44.28 -0.40 -38.62
C ILE A 534 -43.49 -1.42 -37.77
N LEU A 535 -44.15 -2.50 -37.36
CA LEU A 535 -43.58 -3.60 -36.59
C LEU A 535 -43.00 -4.65 -37.55
N LEU A 536 -41.67 -4.78 -37.62
CA LEU A 536 -41.00 -5.89 -38.32
C LEU A 536 -40.28 -6.79 -37.31
N LYS A 537 -40.72 -8.05 -37.20
CA LYS A 537 -40.06 -9.14 -36.46
C LYS A 537 -39.16 -9.94 -37.42
N PRO A 538 -37.85 -10.09 -37.16
CA PRO A 538 -37.03 -11.08 -37.85
C PRO A 538 -37.12 -12.47 -37.19
N LYS A 539 -36.99 -13.49 -38.03
CA LYS A 539 -37.28 -14.90 -37.82
C LYS A 539 -36.15 -15.65 -37.09
N HIS A 540 -36.54 -16.66 -36.33
CA HIS A 540 -35.70 -17.74 -35.80
C HIS A 540 -35.11 -18.58 -36.94
N LEU A 541 -33.84 -18.98 -36.83
CA LEU A 541 -33.27 -20.15 -37.50
C LEU A 541 -32.30 -20.87 -36.55
N GLN A 542 -32.60 -22.15 -36.34
CA GLN A 542 -31.84 -23.14 -35.56
C GLN A 542 -30.55 -23.55 -36.27
N SER A 543 -29.50 -23.82 -35.47
CA SER A 543 -28.42 -24.78 -35.75
C SER A 543 -28.02 -25.31 -34.38
N GLY A 544 -28.14 -26.59 -34.01
CA GLY A 544 -27.83 -27.79 -34.77
C GLY A 544 -26.39 -28.20 -34.45
N TYR A 545 -26.16 -28.81 -33.28
CA TYR A 545 -24.89 -29.45 -32.93
C TYR A 545 -25.17 -30.92 -32.59
N GLU A 546 -24.59 -31.80 -33.39
CA GLU A 546 -24.57 -33.25 -33.20
C GLU A 546 -23.56 -33.63 -32.10
N ASP A 547 -24.02 -34.44 -31.14
CA ASP A 547 -23.19 -35.18 -30.19
C ASP A 547 -22.52 -36.37 -30.90
N ARG A 548 -21.19 -36.35 -31.01
CA ARG A 548 -20.39 -37.57 -31.21
C ARG A 548 -19.87 -38.07 -29.88
N LYS A 549 -20.49 -39.15 -29.40
CA LYS A 549 -19.97 -40.03 -28.34
C LYS A 549 -18.75 -40.79 -28.85
N LEU A 550 -17.64 -40.69 -28.12
CA LEU A 550 -16.54 -41.66 -28.16
C LEU A 550 -16.81 -42.74 -27.12
N ASN A 551 -16.93 -43.98 -27.58
CA ASN A 551 -16.63 -45.18 -26.82
C ASN A 551 -15.79 -46.07 -27.75
N PHE A 552 -14.61 -46.44 -27.25
CA PHE A 552 -13.47 -47.15 -27.86
C PHE A 552 -12.57 -46.35 -28.79
#